data_AF-A0A4Q1RN62-F1
#
_entry.id   AF-A0A4Q1RN62-F1
#
_cell.length_a   1.000
_cell.length_b   1.000
_cell.length_c   1.000
_cell.angle_alpha   90.00
_cell.angle_beta   90.00
_cell.angle_gamma   90.00
#
_symmetry.space_group_name_H-M   'P 1'
#
loop_
_entity.id
_entity.type
_entity.pdbx_description
1 polymer ?
#
loop_
_entity_poly.entity_id
_entity_poly.type
_entity_poly.pdbx_seq_one_letter_code
_entity_poly.pdbx_strand_id
1 'polypeptide(L)'
;MTTNELASRPSGASVVIDLTLLERLVNAVEKVGSLNQPADDLRAYTPAEAAGLLGKTENWVTEAIQARRIPFTYVGRSPRLTAAHIRWVLENGEVQPNQFSRKRAAIAA
;
A
#
# COMPACT_ATOMS: atom_id res chain seq x y z
N MET A 1 -7.92 -5.84 -55.36
CA MET A 1 -8.69 -5.68 -54.10
C MET A 1 -7.99 -6.55 -53.07
N THR A 2 -7.30 -6.09 -52.04
CA THR A 2 -7.25 -4.80 -51.33
C THR A 2 -5.85 -4.69 -50.69
N THR A 3 -5.07 -3.67 -51.04
CA THR A 3 -3.88 -3.25 -50.28
C THR A 3 -4.39 -2.57 -49.01
N ASN A 4 -4.32 -3.27 -47.89
CA ASN A 4 -4.72 -2.72 -46.60
C ASN A 4 -3.69 -1.66 -46.21
N GLU A 5 -4.07 -0.39 -46.33
CA GLU A 5 -3.35 0.76 -45.81
C GLU A 5 -3.10 0.57 -44.32
N LEU A 6 -1.89 0.16 -43.95
CA LEU A 6 -1.35 0.40 -42.62
C LEU A 6 -1.12 1.91 -42.52
N ALA A 7 -2.17 2.60 -42.09
CA ALA A 7 -2.16 4.00 -41.71
C ALA A 7 -0.86 4.31 -40.94
N SER A 8 -0.16 5.33 -41.44
CA SER A 8 0.92 6.04 -40.80
C SER A 8 0.75 6.09 -39.28
N ARG A 9 1.38 5.16 -38.56
CA ARG A 9 1.69 5.38 -37.15
C ARG A 9 2.70 6.52 -37.15
N PRO A 10 2.51 7.62 -36.39
CA PRO A 10 3.57 8.60 -36.24
C PRO A 10 4.80 7.87 -35.68
N SER A 11 5.77 7.68 -36.57
CA SER A 11 7.08 7.12 -36.31
C SER A 11 7.74 7.96 -35.23
N GLY A 12 8.14 7.31 -34.14
CA GLY A 12 9.11 7.77 -33.15
C GLY A 12 9.13 9.28 -32.86
N ALA A 13 8.21 9.76 -32.04
CA ALA A 13 8.48 10.97 -31.26
C ALA A 13 9.64 10.65 -30.30
N SER A 14 10.87 10.89 -30.75
CA SER A 14 12.04 10.87 -29.87
C SER A 14 11.89 12.04 -28.90
N VAL A 15 11.62 11.73 -27.63
CA VAL A 15 11.63 12.75 -26.58
C VAL A 15 13.09 13.16 -26.41
N VAL A 16 13.43 14.36 -26.89
CA VAL A 16 14.73 14.96 -26.61
C VAL A 16 14.70 15.37 -25.15
N ILE A 17 15.41 14.62 -24.30
CA ILE A 17 15.59 14.97 -22.90
C ILE A 17 16.66 16.05 -22.84
N ASP A 18 16.23 17.30 -22.73
CA ASP A 18 17.15 18.39 -22.41
C ASP A 18 17.30 18.55 -20.88
N LEU A 19 18.34 19.29 -20.48
CA LEU A 19 18.68 19.49 -19.08
C LEU A 19 17.56 20.25 -18.32
N THR A 20 16.85 21.14 -19.00
CA THR A 20 15.76 21.93 -18.42
C THR A 20 14.52 21.07 -18.16
N LEU A 21 14.25 20.09 -19.02
CA LEU A 21 13.18 19.11 -18.84
C LEU A 21 13.50 18.19 -17.66
N LEU A 22 14.76 17.76 -17.54
CA LEU A 22 15.21 16.95 -16.41
C LEU A 22 15.08 17.72 -15.09
N GLU A 23 15.52 18.97 -15.04
CA GLU A 23 15.37 19.84 -13.86
C GLU A 23 13.90 20.05 -13.48
N ARG A 24 13.02 20.31 -14.46
CA ARG A 24 11.57 20.44 -14.22
C ARG A 24 10.96 19.15 -13.72
N LEU A 25 11.41 18.00 -14.22
CA LEU A 25 10.93 16.70 -13.78
C LEU A 25 11.37 16.41 -12.35
N VAL A 26 12.63 16.65 -12.00
CA VAL A 26 13.14 16.49 -10.63
C VAL A 26 12.35 17.37 -9.66
N ASN A 27 12.21 18.66 -9.98
CA ASN A 27 11.43 19.59 -9.16
C ASN A 27 9.95 19.15 -9.02
N ALA A 28 9.35 18.62 -10.08
CA ALA A 28 7.98 18.12 -10.02
C ALA A 28 7.86 16.87 -9.14
N VAL A 29 8.80 15.93 -9.23
CA VAL A 29 8.84 14.71 -8.42
C VAL A 29 9.06 15.05 -6.95
N GLU A 30 10.01 15.94 -6.64
CA GLU A 30 10.26 16.41 -5.26
C GLU A 30 9.05 17.14 -4.67
N LYS A 31 8.37 17.97 -5.49
CA LYS A 31 7.14 18.65 -5.08
C LYS A 31 6.00 17.67 -4.83
N VAL A 32 5.84 16.64 -5.66
CA VAL A 32 4.85 15.58 -5.43
C VAL A 32 5.18 14.77 -4.17
N GLY A 33 6.46 14.45 -3.95
CA GLY A 33 6.93 13.76 -2.75
C GLY A 33 6.65 14.54 -1.47
N SER A 34 6.86 15.86 -1.47
CA SER A 34 6.57 16.73 -0.32
C SER A 34 5.08 16.97 -0.07
N LEU A 35 4.24 16.96 -1.11
CA LEU A 35 2.78 16.98 -0.94
C LEU A 35 2.22 15.67 -0.38
N ASN A 36 2.93 14.56 -0.58
CA ASN A 36 2.55 13.25 -0.07
C ASN A 36 3.06 13.00 1.36
N GLN A 37 3.55 14.05 2.04
CA GLN A 37 3.88 13.96 3.45
C GLN A 37 2.58 13.70 4.22
N PRO A 38 2.39 12.50 4.79
CA PRO A 38 1.07 12.10 5.26
C PRO A 38 0.72 12.93 6.50
N ALA A 39 -0.10 13.96 6.31
CA ALA A 39 -0.85 14.58 7.40
C ALA A 39 -1.67 13.52 8.19
N ASP A 40 -1.90 12.37 7.57
CA ASP A 40 -2.52 11.18 8.12
C ASP A 40 -1.70 10.51 9.25
N ASP A 41 -0.39 10.76 9.34
CA ASP A 41 0.44 10.19 10.42
C ASP A 41 0.11 10.81 11.79
N LEU A 42 -0.51 12.00 11.81
CA LEU A 42 -0.99 12.65 13.04
C LEU A 42 -2.41 12.22 13.41
N ARG A 43 -3.15 11.55 12.50
CA ARG A 43 -4.51 11.11 12.77
C ARG A 43 -4.50 9.78 13.53
N ALA A 44 -5.27 9.74 14.60
CA ALA A 44 -5.54 8.53 15.36
C ALA A 44 -6.94 8.01 15.00
N TYR A 45 -7.01 6.83 14.40
CA TYR A 45 -8.25 6.17 13.99
C TYR A 45 -8.88 5.42 15.16
N THR A 46 -10.21 5.42 15.18
CA THR A 46 -11.01 4.52 16.00
C THR A 46 -10.86 3.07 15.53
N PRO A 47 -11.20 2.08 16.38
CA PRO A 47 -11.24 0.68 15.95
C PRO A 47 -12.15 0.45 14.74
N ALA A 48 -13.30 1.13 14.65
CA ALA A 48 -14.22 1.05 13.52
C ALA A 48 -13.60 1.57 12.21
N GLU A 49 -12.96 2.75 12.26
CA GLU A 49 -12.29 3.31 11.08
C GLU A 49 -11.11 2.44 10.64
N ALA A 50 -10.30 1.97 11.58
CA ALA A 50 -9.18 1.08 11.28
C ALA A 50 -9.65 -0.26 10.68
N ALA A 51 -10.80 -0.78 11.12
CA ALA A 51 -11.41 -1.97 10.53
C ALA A 51 -11.77 -1.74 9.06
N GLY A 52 -12.33 -0.58 8.72
CA GLY A 52 -12.60 -0.17 7.34
C GLY A 52 -11.34 -0.13 6.48
N LEU A 53 -10.24 0.41 7.02
CA LEU A 53 -8.95 0.47 6.32
C LEU A 53 -8.29 -0.91 6.14
N LEU A 54 -8.43 -1.79 7.12
CA LEU A 54 -7.87 -3.15 7.08
C LEU A 54 -8.75 -4.15 6.31
N GLY A 55 -9.97 -3.77 5.92
CA GLY A 55 -10.95 -4.71 5.36
C GLY A 55 -11.37 -5.80 6.35
N LYS A 56 -11.46 -5.46 7.64
CA LYS A 56 -11.83 -6.37 8.74
C LYS A 56 -13.09 -5.87 9.45
N THR A 57 -13.62 -6.68 10.37
CA THR A 57 -14.71 -6.26 11.26
C THR A 57 -14.15 -5.48 12.46
N GLU A 58 -14.94 -4.54 12.99
CA GLU A 58 -14.57 -3.80 14.21
C GLU A 58 -14.31 -4.74 15.40
N ASN A 59 -15.11 -5.80 15.52
CA ASN A 59 -14.93 -6.80 16.58
C ASN A 59 -13.55 -7.46 16.50
N TRP A 60 -13.09 -7.83 15.29
CA TRP A 60 -11.76 -8.40 15.12
C TRP A 60 -10.65 -7.44 15.57
N VAL A 61 -10.76 -6.15 15.23
CA VAL A 61 -9.79 -5.12 15.64
C VAL A 61 -9.79 -4.98 17.16
N THR A 62 -10.97 -4.96 17.77
CA THR A 62 -11.14 -4.84 19.23
C THR A 62 -10.52 -6.04 19.96
N GLU A 63 -10.81 -7.26 19.51
CA GLU A 63 -10.21 -8.48 20.06
C GLU A 63 -8.69 -8.53 19.85
N ALA A 64 -8.21 -8.09 18.69
CA ALA A 64 -6.77 -8.03 18.40
C ALA A 64 -6.03 -7.04 19.32
N ILE A 65 -6.65 -5.89 19.64
CA ILE A 65 -6.14 -4.92 20.62
C ILE A 65 -6.13 -5.53 22.02
N GLN A 66 -7.24 -6.13 22.45
CA GLN A 66 -7.37 -6.75 23.77
C GLN A 66 -6.35 -7.87 23.97
N ALA A 67 -6.14 -8.70 22.94
CA ALA A 67 -5.14 -9.75 22.91
C ALA A 67 -3.70 -9.24 22.69
N ARG A 68 -3.50 -7.92 22.54
CA ARG A 68 -2.22 -7.26 22.24
C ARG A 68 -1.49 -7.85 21.04
N ARG A 69 -2.24 -8.33 20.03
CA ARG A 69 -1.70 -8.88 18.78
C ARG A 69 -1.32 -7.81 17.76
N ILE A 70 -1.88 -6.61 17.91
CA ILE A 70 -1.60 -5.46 17.03
C ILE A 70 -1.20 -4.25 17.86
N PRO A 71 -0.37 -3.34 17.32
CA PRO A 71 0.00 -2.12 18.00
C PRO A 71 -1.18 -1.15 18.09
N PHE A 72 -1.28 -0.46 19.22
CA PHE A 72 -2.31 0.54 19.49
C PHE A 72 -1.79 1.57 20.50
N THR A 73 -2.48 2.70 20.60
CA THR A 73 -2.22 3.71 21.63
C THR A 73 -3.52 4.07 22.34
N TYR A 74 -3.43 4.65 23.53
CA TYR A 74 -4.57 5.24 24.21
C TYR A 74 -4.57 6.75 24.00
N VAL A 75 -5.68 7.27 23.49
CA VAL A 75 -5.96 8.71 23.48
C VAL A 75 -7.09 8.94 24.48
N GLY A 76 -6.74 9.50 25.64
CA GLY A 76 -7.61 9.49 26.81
C GLY A 76 -7.80 8.07 27.34
N ARG A 77 -9.05 7.57 27.34
CA ARG A 77 -9.40 6.21 27.81
C ARG A 77 -9.76 5.25 26.68
N SER A 78 -9.75 5.71 25.44
CA SER A 78 -10.16 4.90 24.28
C SER A 78 -8.94 4.46 23.47
N PRO A 79 -8.89 3.19 23.03
CA PRO A 79 -7.84 2.74 22.15
C PRO A 79 -8.00 3.40 20.77
N ARG A 80 -6.85 3.73 20.17
CA ARG A 80 -6.73 4.29 18.83
C ARG A 80 -5.56 3.65 18.08
N LEU A 81 -5.66 3.63 16.76
CA LEU A 81 -4.58 3.19 15.87
C LEU A 81 -4.06 4.39 15.10
N THR A 82 -2.74 4.50 14.95
CA THR A 82 -2.14 5.47 14.03
C THR A 82 -2.03 4.85 12.64
N ALA A 83 -1.78 5.66 11.62
CA ALA A 83 -1.47 5.15 10.28
C ALA A 83 -0.31 4.14 10.31
N ALA A 84 0.72 4.39 11.11
CA ALA A 84 1.85 3.47 11.30
C ALA A 84 1.42 2.11 11.89
N HIS A 85 0.51 2.10 12.86
CA HIS A 85 -0.02 0.85 13.41
C HIS A 85 -0.77 0.03 12.36
N ILE A 86 -1.58 0.69 11.54
CA ILE A 86 -2.36 0.03 10.48
C ILE A 86 -1.42 -0.54 9.41
N ARG A 87 -0.41 0.23 8.97
CA ARG A 87 0.62 -0.26 8.04
C ARG A 87 1.35 -1.49 8.59
N TRP A 88 1.75 -1.45 9.86
CA TRP A 88 2.39 -2.60 10.50
C TRP A 88 1.52 -3.86 10.46
N VAL A 89 0.21 -3.74 10.68
CA VAL A 89 -0.73 -4.87 10.61
C VAL A 89 -0.82 -5.45 9.20
N LEU A 90 -0.79 -4.61 8.17
CA LEU A 90 -0.80 -5.08 6.78
C LEU A 90 0.50 -5.79 6.41
N GLU A 91 1.64 -5.26 6.88
CA GLU A 91 2.97 -5.83 6.62
C GLU A 91 3.21 -7.15 7.38
N ASN A 92 2.80 -7.23 8.65
CA ASN A 92 3.06 -8.39 9.51
C ASN A 92 1.89 -9.39 9.55
N GLY A 93 0.73 -9.00 9.02
CA GLY A 93 -0.43 -9.87 8.86
C GLY A 93 -0.37 -10.75 7.61
N GLU A 94 0.68 -10.63 6.79
CA GLU A 94 0.85 -11.44 5.60
C GLU A 94 1.17 -12.90 5.96
N VAL A 95 0.21 -13.78 5.65
CA VAL A 95 0.44 -15.22 5.69
C VAL A 95 1.02 -15.64 4.34
N GLN A 96 2.32 -15.91 4.30
CA GLN A 96 2.95 -16.40 3.08
C GLN A 96 2.43 -17.81 2.75
N PRO A 97 2.04 -18.10 1.49
CA PRO A 97 1.49 -19.41 1.09
C PRO A 97 2.38 -20.61 1.46
N ASN A 98 3.69 -20.38 1.53
CA ASN A 98 4.69 -21.40 1.84
C ASN A 98 4.73 -21.80 3.33
N GLN A 99 4.14 -21.01 4.23
CA GLN A 99 4.13 -21.30 5.67
C GLN A 99 3.07 -22.33 6.05
N PHE A 100 2.01 -22.45 5.25
CA PHE A 100 0.86 -23.35 5.52
C PHE A 100 0.58 -24.34 4.38
N SER A 101 1.37 -24.34 3.31
CA SER A 101 1.30 -25.41 2.33
C SER A 101 1.68 -26.71 3.04
N ARG A 102 0.73 -27.66 3.12
CA ARG A 102 1.05 -29.01 3.57
C ARG A 102 2.18 -29.49 2.67
N LYS A 103 3.37 -29.75 3.24
CA LYS A 103 4.41 -30.50 2.52
C LYS A 103 3.72 -31.77 2.03
N ARG A 104 3.43 -31.86 0.73
CA ARG A 104 3.04 -33.14 0.14
C ARG A 104 4.22 -34.04 0.44
N ALA A 105 4.03 -35.02 1.32
CA ALA A 105 5.03 -36.05 1.54
C ALA A 105 5.40 -36.57 0.16
N ALA A 106 6.67 -36.41 -0.21
CA ALA A 106 7.17 -36.94 -1.47
C ALA A 106 6.81 -38.41 -1.49
N ILE A 107 5.99 -38.82 -2.45
CA ILE A 107 5.69 -40.22 -2.69
C ILE A 107 7.03 -40.82 -3.11
N ALA A 108 7.67 -41.54 -2.19
CA ALA A 108 8.90 -42.26 -2.45
C ALA A 108 8.57 -43.46 -3.35
N ALA A 109 9.28 -43.51 -4.48
CA ALA A 109 9.58 -44.64 -5.39
C ALA A 109 8.48 -45.68 -5.65
#